data_AF-A0A178D6W9-F1
#
_entry.id   AF-A0A178D6W9-F1
#
_cell.length_a   1.000
_cell.length_b   1.000
_cell.length_c   1.000
_cell.angle_alpha   90.00
_cell.angle_beta   90.00
_cell.angle_gamma   90.00
#
_symmetry.space_group_name_H-M   'P 1'
#
loop_
_entity.id
_entity.type
_entity.pdbx_description
1 polymer ?
#
loop_
_entity_poly.entity_id
_entity_poly.type
_entity_poly.pdbx_seq_one_letter_code
_entity_poly.pdbx_strand_id
1 'polypeptide(L)'
;MDSMDFATIPAVPQGGYPFAIPFFLHIQHVQYQEPDHQAPHISAPDFYWRPSLGGRFVPKSSSGWWIWDPEQVPGAVVNQACLRRPTAEETARRRWHRTSTLVWDPERHGYIHAPIDCTTTHFDDETWRRLGFSRRLDSQQDDLAIIGHDGEGYRLHLPGPDDWFEQLLPDVCEAQMDGQPTCKLAGYLSILIGLLAFGVEPHMDWEVIHQSFRRDISSTQFLPHDLDQGLRHMKRSMVIEIGYDPTLVSTDLLKRWEAGDFGEIFS
;
A
#
# COMPACT_ATOMS: atom_id res chain seq x y z
N MET A 1 20.35 2.67 42.02
CA MET A 1 19.33 1.63 41.86
C MET A 1 18.14 2.32 41.23
N ASP A 2 18.00 2.20 39.92
CA ASP A 2 16.74 2.33 39.20
C ASP A 2 16.98 1.67 37.84
N SER A 3 16.52 0.43 37.78
CA SER A 3 16.54 -0.42 36.59
C SER A 3 15.53 0.15 35.62
N MET A 4 15.98 0.58 34.44
CA MET A 4 15.07 0.85 33.33
C MET A 4 14.41 -0.47 32.95
N ASP A 5 13.09 -0.54 33.10
CA ASP A 5 12.26 -1.55 32.48
C ASP A 5 12.41 -1.42 30.96
N PHE A 6 13.24 -2.29 30.39
CA PHE A 6 13.19 -2.59 28.97
C PHE A 6 11.86 -3.28 28.74
N ALA A 7 10.87 -2.52 28.25
CA ALA A 7 9.64 -3.07 27.73
C ALA A 7 10.02 -4.15 26.70
N THR A 8 9.74 -5.39 27.08
CA THR A 8 10.00 -6.60 26.31
C THR A 8 9.32 -6.44 24.96
N ILE A 9 10.13 -6.17 23.93
CA ILE A 9 9.71 -6.22 22.52
C ILE A 9 9.12 -7.63 22.32
N PRO A 10 7.90 -7.79 21.80
CA PRO A 10 7.43 -9.13 21.45
C PRO A 10 8.44 -9.73 20.48
N ALA A 11 9.01 -10.87 20.87
CA ALA A 11 9.94 -11.62 20.05
C ALA A 11 9.26 -11.90 18.70
N VAL A 12 10.01 -11.76 17.61
CA VAL A 12 9.59 -12.29 16.30
C VAL A 12 9.10 -13.72 16.54
N PRO A 13 7.86 -14.07 16.13
CA PRO A 13 7.38 -15.43 16.34
C PRO A 13 8.42 -16.38 15.74
N GLN A 14 8.85 -17.38 16.50
CA GLN A 14 9.84 -18.37 16.07
C GLN A 14 9.29 -19.33 14.98
N GLY A 15 8.27 -18.92 14.23
CA GLY A 15 7.61 -19.66 13.16
C GLY A 15 8.11 -19.20 11.79
N GLY A 16 8.37 -20.16 10.90
CA GLY A 16 8.89 -19.91 9.56
C GLY A 16 7.99 -19.02 8.70
N TYR A 17 8.61 -18.46 7.67
CA TYR A 17 7.95 -17.65 6.64
C TYR A 17 6.80 -18.42 5.96
N PRO A 18 5.74 -17.72 5.53
CA PRO A 18 5.57 -16.26 5.55
C PRO A 18 5.04 -15.69 6.88
N PHE A 19 5.17 -14.37 7.06
CA PHE A 19 4.83 -13.64 8.29
C PHE A 19 3.97 -12.40 7.98
N ALA A 20 3.00 -12.12 8.86
CA ALA A 20 2.06 -11.01 8.73
C ALA A 20 2.06 -10.13 9.99
N ILE A 21 1.98 -8.81 9.81
CA ILE A 21 2.06 -7.83 10.92
C ILE A 21 0.77 -7.00 10.95
N PRO A 22 0.13 -6.82 12.12
CA PRO A 22 -1.04 -5.96 12.22
C PRO A 22 -0.68 -4.48 11.98
N PHE A 23 -1.56 -3.76 11.30
CA PHE A 23 -1.40 -2.32 11.05
C PHE A 23 -2.73 -1.59 11.03
N PHE A 24 -2.67 -0.28 11.26
CA PHE A 24 -3.79 0.62 11.05
C PHE A 24 -3.76 1.12 9.62
N LEU A 25 -4.92 1.25 9.01
CA LEU A 25 -5.09 1.84 7.70
C LEU A 25 -6.23 2.86 7.71
N HIS A 26 -6.06 3.89 6.89
CA HIS A 26 -7.09 4.86 6.59
C HIS A 26 -6.95 5.30 5.13
N ILE A 27 -8.07 5.33 4.43
CA ILE A 27 -8.17 5.74 3.02
C ILE A 27 -9.06 6.96 2.95
N GLN A 28 -8.56 8.01 2.34
CA GLN A 28 -9.30 9.22 2.05
C GLN A 28 -9.36 9.42 0.55
N HIS A 29 -10.58 9.42 -0.02
CA HIS A 29 -10.76 9.79 -1.42
C HIS A 29 -10.65 11.30 -1.54
N VAL A 30 -9.85 11.74 -2.50
CA VAL A 30 -9.58 13.15 -2.73
C VAL A 30 -9.82 13.47 -4.20
N GLN A 31 -10.22 14.71 -4.47
CA GLN A 31 -10.33 15.22 -5.83
C GLN A 31 -9.23 16.26 -6.04
N TYR A 32 -8.45 16.08 -7.09
CA TYR A 32 -7.55 17.14 -7.54
C TYR A 32 -8.35 18.25 -8.25
N GLN A 33 -8.13 19.48 -7.83
CA GLN A 33 -8.64 20.69 -8.46
C GLN A 33 -7.46 21.38 -9.16
N GLU A 34 -7.50 21.39 -10.49
CA GLU A 34 -6.58 22.18 -11.30
C GLU A 34 -6.72 23.66 -10.95
N PRO A 35 -5.63 24.44 -10.98
CA PRO A 35 -5.70 25.88 -10.86
C PRO A 35 -6.37 26.48 -12.10
N ASP A 36 -7.08 27.59 -11.90
CA ASP A 36 -7.73 28.31 -12.99
C ASP A 36 -6.68 28.71 -14.06
N HIS A 37 -6.99 28.40 -15.33
CA HIS A 37 -6.22 28.80 -16.51
C HIS A 37 -4.78 28.25 -16.63
N GLN A 38 -4.42 27.18 -15.93
CA GLN A 38 -3.14 26.49 -16.15
C GLN A 38 -3.36 25.17 -16.91
N ALA A 39 -2.55 24.93 -17.94
CA ALA A 39 -2.55 23.65 -18.62
C ALA A 39 -1.98 22.55 -17.72
N PRO A 40 -2.44 21.29 -17.83
CA PRO A 40 -1.87 20.17 -17.10
C PRO A 40 -0.37 20.04 -17.37
N HIS A 41 0.41 19.79 -16.33
CA HIS A 41 1.85 19.60 -16.48
C HIS A 41 2.14 18.14 -16.88
N ILE A 42 2.81 17.96 -18.02
CA ILE A 42 3.28 16.67 -18.50
C ILE A 42 4.81 16.69 -18.43
N SER A 43 5.40 15.84 -17.59
CA SER A 43 6.86 15.76 -17.47
C SER A 43 7.44 14.72 -18.42
N ALA A 44 8.37 15.14 -19.29
CA ALA A 44 9.26 14.22 -19.99
C ALA A 44 10.25 13.58 -18.99
N PRO A 45 10.79 12.37 -19.25
CA PRO A 45 10.60 11.53 -20.43
C PRO A 45 9.35 10.64 -20.38
N ASP A 46 8.67 10.53 -19.24
CA ASP A 46 7.64 9.51 -19.04
C ASP A 46 6.22 9.95 -19.47
N PHE A 47 6.01 11.25 -19.70
CA PHE A 47 4.75 11.85 -20.13
C PHE A 47 3.52 11.51 -19.29
N TYR A 48 3.70 11.18 -18.02
CA TYR A 48 2.61 11.07 -17.05
C TYR A 48 2.08 12.45 -16.73
N TRP A 49 0.76 12.54 -16.56
CA TRP A 49 0.15 13.72 -15.95
C TRP A 49 0.71 13.90 -14.54
N ARG A 50 0.99 15.15 -14.15
CA ARG A 50 1.32 15.51 -12.78
C ARG A 50 0.43 16.67 -12.33
N PRO A 51 0.06 16.71 -11.04
CA PRO A 51 -0.62 17.88 -10.49
C PRO A 51 0.31 19.09 -10.60
N SER A 52 -0.24 20.20 -11.07
CA SER A 52 0.43 21.49 -11.09
C SER A 52 0.54 22.08 -9.68
N LEU A 53 1.60 22.87 -9.45
CA LEU A 53 1.91 23.53 -8.17
C LEU A 53 0.81 24.49 -7.67
N GLY A 54 -0.02 25.02 -8.59
CA GLY A 54 -1.13 25.90 -8.24
C GLY A 54 -2.42 25.16 -7.87
N GLY A 55 -2.52 23.87 -8.18
CA GLY A 55 -3.70 23.07 -7.86
C GLY A 55 -3.69 22.55 -6.43
N ARG A 56 -4.76 21.86 -6.06
CA ARG A 56 -4.93 21.32 -4.71
C ARG A 56 -5.72 20.02 -4.68
N PHE A 57 -5.42 19.17 -3.71
CA PHE A 57 -6.23 18.00 -3.41
C PHE A 57 -7.27 18.34 -2.36
N VAL A 58 -8.55 18.08 -2.66
CA VAL A 58 -9.68 18.36 -1.77
C VAL A 58 -10.30 17.05 -1.30
N PRO A 59 -10.43 16.85 0.03
CA PRO A 59 -11.11 15.68 0.58
C PRO A 59 -12.55 15.53 0.09
N LYS A 60 -12.95 14.28 -0.20
CA LYS A 60 -14.32 13.93 -0.61
C LYS A 60 -14.99 12.98 0.35
N SER A 61 -14.30 11.92 0.71
CA SER A 61 -14.78 10.92 1.66
C SER A 61 -13.60 10.28 2.38
N SER A 62 -13.90 9.61 3.49
CA SER A 62 -12.92 8.94 4.33
C SER A 62 -13.50 7.61 4.78
N SER A 63 -12.68 6.57 4.75
CA SER A 63 -13.02 5.26 5.31
C SER A 63 -13.10 5.31 6.84
N GLY A 64 -12.56 6.35 7.49
CA GLY A 64 -12.11 6.32 8.88
C GLY A 64 -11.00 5.28 9.11
N TRP A 65 -10.49 5.20 10.32
CA TRP A 65 -9.44 4.23 10.66
C TRP A 65 -10.00 2.82 10.81
N TRP A 66 -9.22 1.86 10.30
CA TRP A 66 -9.40 0.43 10.48
C TRP A 66 -8.09 -0.19 10.98
N ILE A 67 -8.19 -1.33 11.64
CA ILE A 67 -7.07 -2.19 11.98
C ILE A 67 -7.20 -3.44 11.14
N TRP A 68 -6.16 -3.76 10.38
CA TRP A 68 -5.94 -5.10 9.87
C TRP A 68 -5.11 -5.88 10.89
N ASP A 69 -5.67 -6.96 11.40
CA ASP A 69 -5.09 -7.82 12.42
C ASP A 69 -5.25 -9.30 12.03
N PRO A 70 -4.15 -9.95 11.60
CA PRO A 70 -4.19 -11.32 11.13
C PRO A 70 -4.31 -12.35 12.27
N GLU A 71 -3.92 -12.02 13.50
CA GLU A 71 -3.82 -12.99 14.60
C GLU A 71 -5.05 -13.00 15.54
N GLN A 72 -6.01 -12.10 15.35
CA GLN A 72 -7.20 -11.94 16.21
C GLN A 72 -6.86 -12.13 17.70
N VAL A 73 -6.27 -11.10 18.31
CA VAL A 73 -5.83 -11.08 19.73
C VAL A 73 -6.72 -11.95 20.65
N PRO A 74 -6.13 -12.81 21.52
CA PRO A 74 -6.90 -13.67 22.42
C PRO A 74 -7.93 -12.89 23.24
N GLY A 75 -9.21 -13.19 23.05
CA GLY A 75 -10.34 -12.47 23.66
C GLY A 75 -11.22 -11.70 22.68
N ALA A 76 -10.79 -11.57 21.42
CA ALA A 76 -11.71 -11.23 20.34
C ALA A 76 -12.74 -12.37 20.18
N VAL A 77 -14.02 -12.01 20.07
CA VAL A 77 -15.08 -12.98 19.79
C VAL A 77 -14.74 -13.67 18.48
N VAL A 78 -14.47 -14.98 18.55
CA VAL A 78 -14.34 -15.90 17.42
C VAL A 78 -15.45 -15.54 16.42
N ASN A 79 -15.08 -14.93 15.28
CA ASN A 79 -15.92 -14.44 14.15
C ASN A 79 -15.80 -12.95 13.79
N GLN A 80 -14.95 -12.13 14.42
CA GLN A 80 -14.67 -10.79 13.88
C GLN A 80 -13.66 -10.86 12.74
N ALA A 81 -13.95 -10.20 11.63
CA ALA A 81 -13.07 -10.14 10.45
C ALA A 81 -11.65 -9.68 10.83
N CYS A 82 -10.63 -10.12 10.10
CA CYS A 82 -9.25 -9.61 10.22
C CYS A 82 -9.17 -8.09 10.00
N LEU A 83 -10.25 -7.44 9.56
CA LEU A 83 -10.37 -6.00 9.45
C LEU A 83 -11.49 -5.49 10.39
N ARG A 84 -11.15 -4.59 11.32
CA ARG A 84 -12.10 -4.03 12.31
C ARG A 84 -11.86 -2.57 12.63
N ARG A 85 -12.83 -1.92 13.28
CA ARG A 85 -12.65 -0.57 13.83
C ARG A 85 -11.77 -0.61 15.07
N PRO A 86 -10.85 0.36 15.24
CA PRO A 86 -10.07 0.48 16.47
C PRO A 86 -10.95 0.90 17.65
N THR A 87 -10.61 0.45 18.86
CA THR A 87 -11.19 1.01 20.09
C THR A 87 -10.64 2.42 20.35
N ALA A 88 -11.21 3.11 21.35
CA ALA A 88 -10.71 4.43 21.77
C ALA A 88 -9.27 4.35 22.30
N GLU A 89 -8.94 3.30 23.06
CA GLU A 89 -7.60 3.07 23.61
C GLU A 89 -6.58 2.78 22.51
N GLU A 90 -6.94 1.92 21.55
CA GLU A 90 -6.08 1.62 20.39
C GLU A 90 -5.86 2.88 19.54
N THR A 91 -6.90 3.68 19.32
CA THR A 91 -6.80 4.97 18.62
C THR A 91 -5.86 5.93 19.34
N ALA A 92 -5.90 5.98 20.67
CA ALA A 92 -5.02 6.85 21.46
C ALA A 92 -3.55 6.40 21.43
N ARG A 93 -3.29 5.10 21.27
CA ARG A 93 -1.93 4.55 21.17
C ARG A 93 -1.35 4.61 19.75
N ARG A 94 -2.22 4.66 18.73
CA ARG A 94 -1.83 4.65 17.32
C ARG A 94 -0.68 5.60 17.04
N ARG A 95 0.40 5.07 16.49
CA ARG A 95 1.51 5.83 15.94
C ARG A 95 1.48 5.81 14.43
N TRP A 96 2.03 6.89 13.88
CA TRP A 96 2.08 7.15 12.46
C TRP A 96 3.26 6.40 11.83
N HIS A 97 3.06 5.74 10.69
CA HIS A 97 4.12 5.04 9.96
C HIS A 97 4.41 5.68 8.60
N ARG A 98 3.42 5.73 7.69
CA ARG A 98 3.64 6.19 6.30
C ARG A 98 2.37 6.71 5.64
N THR A 99 2.50 7.80 4.88
CA THR A 99 1.42 8.38 4.08
C THR A 99 1.78 8.28 2.62
N SER A 100 0.79 8.08 1.79
CA SER A 100 0.94 8.13 0.34
C SER A 100 -0.26 8.82 -0.27
N THR A 101 -0.03 9.77 -1.17
CA THR A 101 -1.05 10.19 -2.13
C THR A 101 -0.80 9.43 -3.43
N LEU A 102 -1.83 8.73 -3.90
CA LEU A 102 -1.82 8.01 -5.16
C LEU A 102 -2.83 8.61 -6.12
N VAL A 103 -2.47 8.66 -7.39
CA VAL A 103 -3.39 9.04 -8.47
C VAL A 103 -3.34 8.00 -9.58
N TRP A 104 -4.50 7.47 -9.92
CA TRP A 104 -4.69 6.67 -11.12
C TRP A 104 -4.84 7.59 -12.34
N ASP A 105 -3.98 7.41 -13.34
CA ASP A 105 -4.04 8.11 -14.61
C ASP A 105 -4.55 7.18 -15.72
N PRO A 106 -5.83 7.29 -16.13
CA PRO A 106 -6.42 6.38 -17.10
C PRO A 106 -5.78 6.50 -18.48
N GLU A 107 -5.24 7.66 -18.86
CA GLU A 107 -4.60 7.88 -20.17
C GLU A 107 -3.30 7.08 -20.33
N ARG A 108 -2.63 6.82 -19.21
CA ARG A 108 -1.37 6.06 -19.16
C ARG A 108 -1.53 4.67 -18.57
N HIS A 109 -2.76 4.31 -18.19
CA HIS A 109 -3.07 3.06 -17.48
C HIS A 109 -2.08 2.81 -16.34
N GLY A 110 -1.81 3.82 -15.52
CA GLY A 110 -0.80 3.69 -14.47
C GLY A 110 -0.98 4.67 -13.32
N TYR A 111 -0.16 4.48 -12.30
CA TYR A 111 -0.22 5.27 -11.08
C TYR A 111 0.95 6.23 -10.96
N ILE A 112 0.66 7.43 -10.46
CA ILE A 112 1.65 8.33 -9.88
C ILE A 112 1.49 8.35 -8.35
N HIS A 113 2.58 8.57 -7.66
CA HIS A 113 2.70 8.47 -6.21
C HIS A 113 3.51 9.62 -5.65
N ALA A 114 3.04 10.16 -4.52
CA ALA A 114 3.74 11.08 -3.65
C ALA A 114 3.76 10.52 -2.22
N PRO A 115 4.91 10.48 -1.51
CA PRO A 115 5.03 9.86 -0.19
C PRO A 115 4.60 10.81 0.95
N ILE A 116 3.54 11.59 0.72
CA ILE A 116 2.99 12.60 1.63
C ILE A 116 1.47 12.68 1.49
N ASP A 117 0.81 13.34 2.44
CA ASP A 117 -0.59 13.76 2.31
C ASP A 117 -0.66 15.10 1.56
N CYS A 118 -1.05 15.07 0.28
CA CYS A 118 -1.15 16.28 -0.55
C CYS A 118 -2.39 17.15 -0.26
N THR A 119 -3.25 16.77 0.71
CA THR A 119 -4.34 17.64 1.18
C THR A 119 -3.88 18.63 2.24
N THR A 120 -2.82 18.30 2.98
CA THR A 120 -2.29 19.10 4.09
C THR A 120 -0.86 19.56 3.86
N THR A 121 -0.10 18.84 3.04
CA THR A 121 1.32 19.11 2.77
C THR A 121 1.51 19.66 1.37
N HIS A 122 2.30 20.73 1.26
CA HIS A 122 2.70 21.28 -0.03
C HIS A 122 3.60 20.29 -0.78
N PHE A 123 3.47 20.24 -2.11
CA PHE A 123 4.26 19.38 -2.98
C PHE A 123 4.96 20.19 -4.06
N ASP A 124 6.07 19.68 -4.55
CA ASP A 124 6.82 20.19 -5.69
C ASP A 124 6.83 19.20 -6.87
N ASP A 125 7.53 19.55 -7.94
CA ASP A 125 7.62 18.72 -9.14
C ASP A 125 8.39 17.40 -8.91
N GLU A 126 9.30 17.37 -7.93
CA GLU A 126 10.12 16.20 -7.60
C GLU A 126 9.40 15.21 -6.67
N THR A 127 8.36 15.69 -5.98
CA THR A 127 7.51 14.93 -5.07
C THR A 127 6.78 13.79 -5.77
N TRP A 128 6.47 13.94 -7.06
CA TRP A 128 5.66 13.00 -7.83
C TRP A 128 6.50 12.07 -8.69
N ARG A 129 6.31 10.77 -8.50
CA ARG A 129 6.96 9.71 -9.30
C ARG A 129 5.95 8.69 -9.76
N ARG A 130 6.31 7.91 -10.78
CA ARG A 130 5.56 6.70 -11.11
C ARG A 130 5.75 5.68 -9.99
N LEU A 131 4.80 4.77 -9.83
CA LEU A 131 5.08 3.57 -9.05
C LEU A 131 6.28 2.84 -9.64
N GLY A 132 7.21 2.48 -8.76
CA GLY A 132 8.44 1.81 -9.14
C GLY A 132 8.66 0.55 -8.32
N PHE A 133 9.47 -0.34 -8.88
CA PHE A 133 9.89 -1.60 -8.31
C PHE A 133 11.41 -1.58 -8.15
N SER A 134 11.87 -2.01 -6.98
CA SER A 134 13.27 -2.25 -6.68
C SER A 134 13.49 -3.73 -6.41
N ARG A 135 14.75 -4.15 -6.49
CA ARG A 135 15.19 -5.49 -6.09
C ARG A 135 16.05 -5.40 -4.85
N ARG A 136 16.07 -6.48 -4.08
CA ARG A 136 17.07 -6.66 -3.03
C ARG A 136 18.33 -7.30 -3.62
N LEU A 137 19.35 -6.49 -3.81
CA LEU A 137 20.66 -6.97 -4.29
C LEU A 137 21.43 -7.78 -3.24
N ASP A 138 21.02 -7.70 -1.97
CA ASP A 138 21.67 -8.32 -0.82
C ASP A 138 21.01 -9.63 -0.36
N SER A 139 19.87 -10.01 -0.96
CA SER A 139 19.17 -11.25 -0.64
C SER A 139 19.33 -12.29 -1.76
N GLN A 140 19.14 -13.57 -1.44
CA GLN A 140 19.06 -14.62 -2.46
C GLN A 140 17.66 -14.73 -3.10
N GLN A 141 16.77 -13.76 -2.83
CA GLN A 141 15.39 -13.75 -3.33
C GLN A 141 15.33 -12.94 -4.64
N ASP A 142 15.89 -13.50 -5.69
CA ASP A 142 15.89 -12.88 -7.03
C ASP A 142 14.47 -12.70 -7.60
N ASP A 143 13.49 -13.44 -7.07
CA ASP A 143 12.08 -13.38 -7.44
C ASP A 143 11.29 -12.29 -6.69
N LEU A 144 11.85 -11.62 -5.67
CA LEU A 144 11.13 -10.61 -4.90
C LEU A 144 11.26 -9.20 -5.50
N ALA A 145 10.13 -8.61 -5.90
CA ALA A 145 9.99 -7.21 -6.25
C ALA A 145 9.51 -6.38 -5.05
N ILE A 146 10.12 -5.22 -4.83
CA ILE A 146 9.74 -4.27 -3.77
C ILE A 146 9.09 -3.04 -4.40
N ILE A 147 7.77 -2.88 -4.25
CA ILE A 147 7.05 -1.71 -4.75
C ILE A 147 7.23 -0.49 -3.83
N GLY A 148 7.53 0.67 -4.41
CA GLY A 148 7.83 1.87 -3.66
C GLY A 148 7.81 3.16 -4.49
N HIS A 149 8.13 4.27 -3.82
CA HIS A 149 8.27 5.59 -4.45
C HIS A 149 9.55 5.70 -5.30
N ASP A 150 10.66 5.19 -4.77
CA ASP A 150 12.00 5.33 -5.35
C ASP A 150 12.45 4.03 -6.03
N GLY A 151 11.54 3.40 -6.78
CA GLY A 151 11.85 2.19 -7.53
C GLY A 151 12.89 2.41 -8.63
N GLU A 152 13.70 1.39 -8.91
CA GLU A 152 14.70 1.41 -10.00
C GLU A 152 14.04 1.48 -11.38
N GLY A 153 12.87 0.87 -11.53
CA GLY A 153 12.09 0.88 -12.77
C GLY A 153 10.60 0.76 -12.49
N TYR A 154 9.75 1.14 -13.46
CA TYR A 154 8.29 1.08 -13.33
C TYR A 154 7.68 -0.26 -13.76
N ARG A 155 8.52 -1.20 -14.21
CA ARG A 155 8.15 -2.56 -14.60
C ARG A 155 8.77 -3.55 -13.64
N LEU A 156 8.10 -4.69 -13.46
CA LEU A 156 8.69 -5.83 -12.79
C LEU A 156 9.92 -6.34 -13.56
N HIS A 157 10.89 -6.87 -12.83
CA HIS A 157 12.10 -7.46 -13.41
C HIS A 157 11.90 -8.90 -13.87
N LEU A 158 10.87 -9.59 -13.35
CA LEU A 158 10.40 -10.91 -13.77
C LEU A 158 8.88 -10.86 -13.98
N PRO A 159 8.29 -11.79 -14.75
CA PRO A 159 6.84 -11.86 -14.97
C PRO A 159 6.08 -11.90 -13.65
N GLY A 160 4.98 -11.16 -13.50
CA GLY A 160 4.09 -11.34 -12.36
C GLY A 160 3.09 -12.48 -12.59
N PRO A 161 2.47 -13.04 -11.55
CA PRO A 161 1.24 -13.84 -11.68
C PRO A 161 0.15 -13.09 -12.46
N ASP A 162 -0.58 -13.79 -13.34
CA ASP A 162 -1.60 -13.17 -14.22
C ASP A 162 -2.70 -12.44 -13.43
N ASP A 163 -3.11 -13.02 -12.29
CA ASP A 163 -4.15 -12.51 -11.42
C ASP A 163 -3.80 -11.15 -10.77
N TRP A 164 -2.50 -10.84 -10.66
CA TRP A 164 -2.07 -9.51 -10.25
C TRP A 164 -2.45 -8.45 -11.27
N PHE A 165 -2.34 -8.71 -12.57
CA PHE A 165 -2.62 -7.70 -13.60
C PHE A 165 -4.12 -7.52 -13.85
N GLU A 166 -4.91 -8.53 -13.51
CA GLU A 166 -6.37 -8.40 -13.50
C GLU A 166 -6.82 -7.41 -12.40
N GLN A 167 -6.25 -7.46 -11.19
CA GLN A 167 -6.83 -6.81 -10.02
C GLN A 167 -5.92 -5.90 -9.18
N LEU A 168 -4.60 -6.11 -9.18
CA LEU A 168 -3.65 -5.42 -8.30
C LEU A 168 -2.77 -4.39 -9.05
N LEU A 169 -2.08 -4.81 -10.11
CA LEU A 169 -1.16 -4.02 -10.89
C LEU A 169 -1.75 -3.68 -12.26
N PRO A 170 -1.36 -2.55 -12.87
CA PRO A 170 -1.71 -2.29 -14.26
C PRO A 170 -0.74 -2.96 -15.23
N ASP A 171 -1.20 -3.28 -16.44
CA ASP A 171 -0.42 -3.95 -17.50
C ASP A 171 0.90 -3.21 -17.83
N VAL A 172 0.95 -1.89 -17.65
CA VAL A 172 2.18 -1.10 -17.90
C VAL A 172 3.34 -1.47 -16.98
N CYS A 173 3.05 -2.16 -15.87
CA CYS A 173 4.01 -2.67 -14.91
C CYS A 173 4.51 -4.10 -15.24
N GLU A 174 3.93 -4.76 -16.24
CA GLU A 174 4.39 -6.09 -16.68
C GLU A 174 5.87 -6.08 -17.08
N ALA A 175 6.52 -7.22 -16.84
CA ALA A 175 7.89 -7.43 -17.29
C ALA A 175 7.96 -7.48 -18.83
N GLN A 176 9.16 -7.27 -19.37
CA GLN A 176 9.39 -7.40 -20.82
C GLN A 176 9.62 -8.85 -21.28
N MET A 177 9.86 -9.74 -20.32
CA MET A 177 10.09 -11.15 -20.55
C MET A 177 8.88 -11.93 -20.06
N ASP A 178 8.67 -13.13 -20.62
CA ASP A 178 7.60 -14.04 -20.27
C ASP A 178 8.16 -15.32 -19.63
N GLY A 179 7.33 -16.01 -18.85
CA GLY A 179 7.62 -17.37 -18.36
C GLY A 179 7.88 -17.44 -16.86
N GLN A 180 8.72 -18.39 -16.45
CA GLN A 180 9.06 -18.65 -15.06
C GLN A 180 10.56 -18.34 -14.82
N PRO A 181 10.96 -17.92 -13.61
CA PRO A 181 10.12 -17.74 -12.40
C PRO A 181 9.24 -16.48 -12.42
N THR A 182 8.13 -16.49 -11.69
CA THR A 182 7.29 -15.31 -11.46
C THR A 182 7.74 -14.50 -10.24
N CYS A 183 7.53 -13.19 -10.30
CA CYS A 183 7.75 -12.27 -9.20
C CYS A 183 6.85 -12.60 -8.00
N LYS A 184 7.40 -12.36 -6.81
CA LYS A 184 6.67 -12.13 -5.57
C LYS A 184 6.78 -10.64 -5.21
N LEU A 185 5.87 -10.13 -4.39
CA LEU A 185 5.73 -8.71 -4.13
C LEU A 185 5.77 -8.40 -2.64
N ALA A 186 6.68 -7.51 -2.25
CA ALA A 186 6.60 -6.75 -1.01
C ALA A 186 6.66 -5.26 -1.35
N GLY A 187 6.58 -4.39 -0.35
CA GLY A 187 6.68 -2.95 -0.56
C GLY A 187 5.84 -2.13 0.40
N TYR A 188 5.67 -0.85 0.07
CA TYR A 188 4.95 0.07 0.94
C TYR A 188 3.48 -0.35 1.10
N LEU A 189 3.05 -0.57 2.34
CA LEU A 189 1.67 -0.98 2.64
C LEU A 189 0.67 0.07 2.15
N SER A 190 1.02 1.36 2.25
CA SER A 190 0.19 2.46 1.75
C SER A 190 -0.05 2.37 0.24
N ILE A 191 0.92 1.85 -0.51
CA ILE A 191 0.79 1.63 -1.96
C ILE A 191 -0.05 0.39 -2.23
N LEU A 192 0.27 -0.75 -1.60
CA LEU A 192 -0.45 -2.01 -1.79
C LEU A 192 -1.95 -1.87 -1.45
N ILE A 193 -2.27 -1.22 -0.34
CA ILE A 193 -3.64 -0.92 0.06
C ILE A 193 -4.33 0.01 -0.95
N GLY A 194 -3.62 1.03 -1.43
CA GLY A 194 -4.15 1.93 -2.45
C GLY A 194 -4.51 1.19 -3.74
N LEU A 195 -3.60 0.34 -4.25
CA LEU A 195 -3.80 -0.45 -5.46
C LEU A 195 -5.09 -1.29 -5.39
N LEU A 196 -5.31 -1.99 -4.28
CA LEU A 196 -6.55 -2.73 -4.04
C LEU A 196 -7.78 -1.82 -4.05
N ALA A 197 -7.74 -0.70 -3.32
CA ALA A 197 -8.86 0.23 -3.22
C ALA A 197 -9.20 0.91 -4.57
N PHE A 198 -8.22 1.13 -5.45
CA PHE A 198 -8.48 1.60 -6.81
C PHE A 198 -9.20 0.57 -7.68
N GLY A 199 -9.05 -0.72 -7.37
CA GLY A 199 -9.69 -1.83 -8.07
C GLY A 199 -11.21 -1.87 -7.94
N VAL A 200 -11.78 -1.23 -6.91
CA VAL A 200 -13.21 -1.29 -6.57
C VAL A 200 -13.86 0.09 -6.43
N GLU A 201 -15.17 0.12 -6.22
CA GLU A 201 -15.89 1.33 -5.84
C GLU A 201 -15.53 1.83 -4.42
N PRO A 202 -15.54 3.16 -4.17
CA PRO A 202 -15.11 3.74 -2.88
C PRO A 202 -15.76 3.17 -1.61
N HIS A 203 -16.99 2.67 -1.70
CA HIS A 203 -17.70 2.13 -0.54
C HIS A 203 -17.25 0.70 -0.17
N MET A 204 -16.48 0.06 -1.06
CA MET A 204 -15.96 -1.31 -0.93
C MET A 204 -14.47 -1.36 -0.55
N ASP A 205 -13.80 -0.23 -0.34
CA ASP A 205 -12.35 -0.17 -0.04
C ASP A 205 -11.92 -1.15 1.07
N TRP A 206 -12.70 -1.24 2.15
CA TRP A 206 -12.37 -2.11 3.28
C TRP A 206 -12.63 -3.59 2.95
N GLU A 207 -13.65 -3.89 2.14
CA GLU A 207 -14.00 -5.26 1.76
C GLU A 207 -12.93 -5.84 0.84
N VAL A 208 -12.43 -5.07 -0.14
CA VAL A 208 -11.35 -5.54 -1.03
C VAL A 208 -10.06 -5.82 -0.26
N ILE A 209 -9.73 -5.00 0.73
CA ILE A 209 -8.56 -5.23 1.58
C ILE A 209 -8.77 -6.50 2.39
N HIS A 210 -9.95 -6.71 2.98
CA HIS A 210 -10.26 -7.90 3.76
C HIS A 210 -10.28 -9.20 2.91
N GLN A 211 -10.66 -9.13 1.63
CA GLN A 211 -10.65 -10.29 0.74
C GLN A 211 -9.26 -10.60 0.17
N SER A 212 -8.51 -9.56 -0.23
CA SER A 212 -7.20 -9.72 -0.88
C SER A 212 -6.03 -9.83 0.10
N PHE A 213 -6.08 -9.15 1.26
CA PHE A 213 -5.15 -9.46 2.36
C PHE A 213 -5.68 -10.68 3.13
N ARG A 214 -4.80 -11.66 3.30
CA ARG A 214 -5.18 -13.01 3.75
C ARG A 214 -5.73 -13.07 5.17
N ARG A 215 -6.62 -14.05 5.40
CA ARG A 215 -6.94 -14.56 6.75
C ARG A 215 -5.95 -15.62 7.23
N ASP A 216 -5.37 -16.38 6.31
CA ASP A 216 -4.37 -17.40 6.62
C ASP A 216 -2.99 -16.74 6.73
N ILE A 217 -2.50 -16.66 7.97
CA ILE A 217 -1.22 -16.03 8.32
C ILE A 217 -0.01 -16.78 7.76
N SER A 218 -0.18 -18.03 7.32
CA SER A 218 0.89 -18.90 6.83
C SER A 218 1.09 -18.83 5.31
N SER A 219 0.47 -17.85 4.66
CA SER A 219 0.37 -17.83 3.21
C SER A 219 0.50 -16.38 2.66
N THR A 220 1.18 -16.18 1.52
CA THR A 220 1.33 -14.89 0.79
C THR A 220 0.58 -14.69 -0.56
N GLN A 221 0.49 -15.67 -1.48
CA GLN A 221 -0.52 -15.80 -2.58
C GLN A 221 -1.69 -14.82 -2.51
N PHE A 222 -1.68 -13.93 -3.49
CA PHE A 222 -2.77 -13.01 -3.73
C PHE A 222 -4.10 -13.75 -3.92
N LEU A 223 -5.19 -13.21 -3.34
CA LEU A 223 -6.53 -13.71 -3.55
C LEU A 223 -7.33 -12.70 -4.37
N PRO A 224 -7.66 -13.03 -5.62
CA PRO A 224 -8.58 -12.25 -6.41
C PRO A 224 -9.94 -12.13 -5.71
N HIS A 225 -10.50 -10.93 -5.73
CA HIS A 225 -11.82 -10.64 -5.21
C HIS A 225 -12.88 -10.74 -6.33
N ASP A 226 -14.14 -10.93 -5.95
CA ASP A 226 -15.31 -10.96 -6.84
C ASP A 226 -16.15 -9.67 -6.81
N LEU A 227 -15.62 -8.63 -6.14
CA LEU A 227 -16.27 -7.32 -5.99
C LEU A 227 -16.38 -6.54 -7.31
N ASP A 228 -17.38 -5.66 -7.35
CA ASP A 228 -17.62 -4.78 -8.50
C ASP A 228 -16.41 -3.88 -8.77
N GLN A 229 -15.93 -3.93 -10.01
CA GLN A 229 -14.75 -3.19 -10.42
C GLN A 229 -15.03 -1.68 -10.43
N GLY A 230 -14.07 -0.91 -9.93
CA GLY A 230 -14.10 0.54 -9.98
C GLY A 230 -14.02 1.08 -11.41
N LEU A 231 -14.46 2.33 -11.60
CA LEU A 231 -14.42 3.01 -12.89
C LEU A 231 -12.98 3.36 -13.31
N ARG A 232 -12.22 2.39 -13.84
CA ARG A 232 -10.83 2.55 -14.30
C ARG A 232 -10.66 3.55 -15.46
N HIS A 233 -11.74 4.03 -16.07
CA HIS A 233 -11.69 5.09 -17.09
C HIS A 233 -11.65 6.51 -16.51
N MET A 234 -11.91 6.68 -15.20
CA MET A 234 -11.90 7.99 -14.55
C MET A 234 -10.62 8.19 -13.74
N LYS A 235 -10.04 9.39 -13.81
CA LYS A 235 -8.95 9.81 -12.93
C LYS A 235 -9.45 9.82 -11.49
N ARG A 236 -8.79 9.07 -10.62
CA ARG A 236 -9.12 8.95 -9.19
C ARG A 236 -7.87 9.24 -8.37
N SER A 237 -8.04 9.79 -7.18
CA SER A 237 -6.94 10.11 -6.28
C SER A 237 -7.31 9.73 -4.85
N MET A 238 -6.34 9.21 -4.11
CA MET A 238 -6.53 8.81 -2.71
C MET A 238 -5.31 9.19 -1.88
N VAL A 239 -5.56 9.53 -0.61
CA VAL A 239 -4.53 9.56 0.44
C VAL A 239 -4.69 8.30 1.27
N ILE A 240 -3.62 7.53 1.41
CA ILE A 240 -3.57 6.30 2.19
C ILE A 240 -2.59 6.51 3.34
N GLU A 241 -3.07 6.23 4.54
CA GLU A 241 -2.34 6.44 5.77
C GLU A 241 -2.17 5.10 6.49
N ILE A 242 -0.93 4.78 6.85
CA ILE A 242 -0.58 3.59 7.61
C ILE A 242 -0.11 4.01 9.00
N GLY A 243 -0.67 3.36 10.01
CA GLY A 243 -0.26 3.48 11.39
C GLY A 243 -0.02 2.12 12.04
N TYR A 244 0.39 2.12 13.30
CA TYR A 244 0.64 0.91 14.07
C TYR A 244 0.37 1.14 15.56
N ASP A 245 0.07 0.07 16.31
CA ASP A 245 0.04 0.13 17.78
C ASP A 245 1.43 -0.25 18.31
N PRO A 246 2.15 0.66 18.99
CA PRO A 246 3.48 0.37 19.53
C PRO A 246 3.49 -0.73 20.58
N THR A 247 2.34 -1.14 21.13
CA THR A 247 2.27 -2.29 22.05
C THR A 247 2.31 -3.64 21.32
N LEU A 248 2.04 -3.65 20.01
CA LEU A 248 1.98 -4.86 19.19
C LEU A 248 3.15 -4.93 18.21
N VAL A 249 3.51 -3.79 17.60
CA VAL A 249 4.44 -3.71 16.47
C VAL A 249 5.40 -2.55 16.67
N SER A 250 6.68 -2.74 16.34
CA SER A 250 7.64 -1.64 16.29
C SER A 250 7.71 -1.03 14.89
N THR A 251 8.06 0.25 14.78
CA THR A 251 8.26 0.91 13.49
C THR A 251 9.28 0.18 12.63
N ASP A 252 10.39 -0.26 13.23
CA ASP A 252 11.45 -0.96 12.53
C ASP A 252 10.98 -2.31 11.99
N LEU A 253 10.15 -3.04 12.76
CA LEU A 253 9.58 -4.29 12.29
C LEU A 253 8.69 -4.07 11.05
N LEU A 254 7.84 -3.03 11.07
CA LEU A 254 6.98 -2.69 9.95
C LEU A 254 7.78 -2.25 8.72
N LYS A 255 8.82 -1.43 8.90
CA LYS A 255 9.74 -1.03 7.81
C LYS A 255 10.44 -2.22 7.17
N ARG A 256 10.91 -3.16 7.98
CA ARG A 256 11.59 -4.38 7.50
C ARG A 256 10.65 -5.29 6.73
N TRP A 257 9.39 -5.37 7.13
CA TRP A 257 8.37 -6.10 6.36
C TRP A 257 8.06 -5.45 5.02
N GLU A 258 7.86 -4.12 4.98
CA GLU A 258 7.73 -3.39 3.70
C GLU A 258 8.96 -3.56 2.80
N ALA A 259 10.16 -3.68 3.38
CA ALA A 259 11.41 -3.90 2.67
C ALA A 259 11.62 -5.35 2.20
N GLY A 260 10.72 -6.28 2.55
CA GLY A 260 10.83 -7.68 2.18
C GLY A 260 11.84 -8.48 3.00
N ASP A 261 12.28 -8.00 4.18
CA ASP A 261 13.15 -8.76 5.08
C ASP A 261 12.55 -10.08 5.55
N PHE A 262 11.23 -10.18 5.48
CA PHE A 262 10.46 -11.36 5.87
C PHE A 262 9.86 -12.10 4.66
N GLY A 263 10.41 -11.85 3.46
CA GLY A 263 9.87 -12.36 2.21
C GLY A 263 8.74 -11.48 1.67
N GLU A 264 7.89 -12.10 0.87
CA GLU A 264 6.81 -11.43 0.17
C GLU A 264 5.59 -11.13 1.06
N ILE A 265 4.82 -10.12 0.66
CA ILE A 265 3.48 -9.83 1.17
C ILE A 265 2.45 -10.52 0.28
N PHE A 266 2.66 -10.47 -1.04
CA PHE A 266 1.87 -11.18 -2.05
C PHE A 266 2.76 -12.10 -2.89
N SER A 267 2.31 -13.34 -3.10
CA SER A 267 2.91 -14.27 -4.06
C SER A 267 1.94 -14.61 -5.18
#